data_AF-A0AAU6XSP0-F1
#
_entry.id   AF-A0AAU6XSP0-F1
#
_cell.length_a   1.000
_cell.length_b   1.000
_cell.length_c   1.000
_cell.angle_alpha   90.00
_cell.angle_beta   90.00
_cell.angle_gamma   90.00
#
_symmetry.space_group_name_H-M   'P 1'
#
loop_
_entity.id
_entity.type
_entity.pdbx_description
1 polymer ?
#
loop_
_entity_poly.entity_id
_entity_poly.type
_entity_poly.pdbx_seq_one_letter_code
_entity_poly.pdbx_strand_id
1 'polypeptide(L)' 'MTDTLAYDYVKQVLEEEFLETYLRYSNNGILHYELTNILELCEPLMKGLDEDDRFLRYEVIGTIADYILDL' A
#
# COMPACT_ATOMS: atom_id res chain seq x y z
N MET A 1 -10.61 13.64 3.00
CA MET A 1 -9.21 14.01 3.33
C MET A 1 -8.47 12.70 3.38
N THR A 2 -7.57 12.44 2.45
CA THR A 2 -6.74 11.23 2.48
C THR A 2 -5.97 11.26 3.79
N ASP A 3 -6.13 10.22 4.61
CA ASP A 3 -5.36 10.08 5.83
C ASP A 3 -3.88 9.93 5.42
N THR A 4 -3.09 10.98 5.70
CA THR A 4 -1.68 11.03 5.28
C THR A 4 -0.87 9.92 5.92
N LEU A 5 -1.26 9.46 7.12
CA LEU A 5 -0.58 8.37 7.82
C LEU A 5 -0.80 7.04 7.09
N ALA A 6 -2.06 6.75 6.74
CA ALA A 6 -2.40 5.53 6.00
C ALA A 6 -1.75 5.49 4.61
N TYR A 7 -1.71 6.63 3.92
CA TYR A 7 -1.03 6.74 2.62
C TYR A 7 0.48 6.46 2.74
N ASP A 8 1.14 7.07 3.72
CA ASP A 8 2.58 6.89 3.95
C ASP A 8 2.91 5.45 4.36
N TYR A 9 2.07 4.83 5.20
CA TYR A 9 2.22 3.43 5.60
C TYR A 9 2.13 2.48 4.41
N VAL A 10 1.06 2.60 3.60
CA VAL A 10 0.88 1.76 2.40
C VAL A 10 2.03 1.97 1.42
N LYS A 11 2.49 3.21 1.25
CA LYS A 11 3.66 3.52 0.41
C LYS A 11 4.92 2.83 0.93
N GLN A 12 5.17 2.88 2.24
CA GLN A 12 6.31 2.23 2.86
C GLN A 12 6.26 0.71 2.67
N VAL A 13 5.10 0.08 2.89
CA VAL A 13 4.94 -1.37 2.65
C VAL A 13 5.21 -1.71 1.19
N LEU A 14 4.68 -0.92 0.25
CA LEU A 14 4.91 -1.13 -1.19
C LEU A 14 6.40 -1.00 -1.56
N GLU A 15 7.09 0.00 -1.00
CA GLU A 15 8.51 0.25 -1.25
C GLU A 15 9.41 -0.84 -0.67
N GLU A 16 9.13 -1.32 0.54
CA GLU A 16 9.95 -2.31 1.25
C GLU A 16 9.74 -3.74 0.73
N GLU A 17 8.48 -4.14 0.50
CA GLU A 17 8.13 -5.54 0.21
C GLU A 17 7.95 -5.80 -1.29
N PHE A 18 7.67 -4.75 -2.08
CA PHE A 18 7.37 -4.84 -3.52
C PHE A 18 8.18 -3.82 -4.35
N LEU A 19 9.47 -3.67 -4.02
CA LEU A 19 10.36 -2.66 -4.59
C LEU A 19 10.34 -2.59 -6.13
N GLU A 20 10.31 -3.72 -6.82
CA GLU A 20 10.27 -3.75 -8.29
C GLU A 20 8.99 -3.08 -8.84
N THR A 21 7.83 -3.37 -8.22
CA THR A 21 6.55 -2.76 -8.59
C THR A 21 6.52 -1.28 -8.23
N TYR A 22 7.03 -0.91 -7.04
CA TYR A 22 7.17 0.49 -6.63
C TYR A 22 7.99 1.30 -7.64
N LEU A 23 9.16 0.79 -8.03
CA LEU A 23 10.02 1.43 -9.04
C LEU A 23 9.34 1.49 -10.41
N ARG A 24 8.64 0.43 -10.82
CA ARG A 24 7.87 0.42 -12.08
C ARG A 24 6.81 1.52 -12.11
N TYR A 25 6.00 1.63 -11.05
CA TYR A 25 4.97 2.66 -10.96
C TYR A 25 5.55 4.07 -10.88
N SER A 26 6.65 4.24 -10.14
CA SER A 26 7.38 5.51 -10.04
C SER A 26 7.93 5.96 -11.40
N ASN A 27 8.64 5.06 -12.09
CA ASN A 27 9.23 5.34 -13.41
C ASN A 27 8.17 5.64 -14.49
N ASN A 28 6.98 5.05 -14.36
CA ASN A 28 5.85 5.28 -15.27
C ASN A 28 5.02 6.53 -14.88
N GLY A 29 5.32 7.19 -13.76
CA GLY A 29 4.59 8.36 -13.29
C GLY A 29 3.18 8.07 -12.77
N ILE A 30 2.85 6.81 -12.48
CA ILE A 30 1.52 6.37 -12.02
C ILE A 30 1.48 6.02 -10.52
N LEU A 31 2.60 6.11 -9.81
CA LEU A 31 2.72 5.71 -8.41
C LEU A 31 1.62 6.27 -7.49
N HIS A 32 1.33 7.57 -7.58
CA HIS A 32 0.31 8.17 -6.73
C HIS A 32 -1.10 7.63 -7.02
N TYR A 33 -1.40 7.36 -8.29
CA TYR A 33 -2.68 6.79 -8.71
C TYR A 33 -2.81 5.35 -8.18
N GLU A 34 -1.79 4.53 -8.39
CA GLU A 34 -1.78 3.14 -7.92
C GLU A 34 -1.85 3.07 -6.38
N LEU A 35 -1.11 3.93 -5.66
CA LEU A 35 -1.20 4.01 -4.20
C LEU A 35 -2.60 4.41 -3.71
N THR A 36 -3.32 5.25 -4.47
CA THR A 36 -4.71 5.60 -4.13
C THR A 36 -5.62 4.39 -4.27
N ASN A 37 -5.50 3.63 -5.35
CA ASN A 37 -6.27 2.40 -5.56
C ASN A 37 -5.98 1.35 -4.47
N ILE A 38 -4.70 1.15 -4.15
CA ILE A 38 -4.29 0.23 -3.07
C ILE A 38 -4.85 0.72 -1.72
N LEU A 39 -4.78 2.01 -1.43
CA LEU A 39 -5.28 2.58 -0.19
C LEU A 39 -6.80 2.40 -0.04
N GLU A 40 -7.56 2.49 -1.13
CA GLU A 40 -9.00 2.21 -1.13
C GLU A 40 -9.29 0.74 -0.73
N LEU A 41 -8.49 -0.21 -1.19
CA LEU A 41 -8.61 -1.61 -0.78
C LEU A 41 -8.21 -1.83 0.69
N CYS A 42 -7.20 -1.10 1.15
CA CYS A 42 -6.72 -1.16 2.53
C CYS A 42 -7.58 -0.35 3.53
N GLU A 43 -8.56 0.44 3.09
CA GLU A 43 -9.35 1.33 3.97
C GLU A 43 -9.88 0.65 5.24
N PRO A 44 -10.42 -0.59 5.20
CA PRO A 44 -10.86 -1.28 6.41
C PRO A 44 -9.73 -1.58 7.40
N LEU A 45 -8.53 -1.89 6.89
CA LEU A 45 -7.33 -2.21 7.67
C LEU A 45 -6.72 -0.97 8.31
N MET A 46 -6.88 0.20 7.68
CA MET A 46 -6.34 1.46 8.16
C MET A 46 -7.13 2.03 9.37
N LYS A 47 -8.28 1.45 9.71
CA LYS A 47 -9.09 1.86 10.87
C LYS A 47 -8.39 1.47 12.18
N GLY A 48 -7.75 2.45 12.82
CA GLY A 48 -6.98 2.20 14.03
C GLY A 48 -5.57 1.68 13.74
N LEU A 49 -4.99 2.10 12.60
CA LEU A 49 -3.62 1.84 12.19
C LEU A 49 -2.64 1.92 13.37
N ASP A 50 -1.95 0.80 13.61
CA ASP A 50 -0.83 0.65 14.53
C ASP A 50 0.35 0.09 13.73
N GLU A 51 1.34 0.93 13.43
CA GLU A 51 2.46 0.58 12.56
C GLU A 51 3.34 -0.54 13.15
N ASP A 52 3.31 -0.72 14.46
CA ASP A 52 4.03 -1.78 15.18
C ASP A 52 3.30 -3.13 15.14
N ASP A 53 2.02 -3.16 14.70
CA ASP A 53 1.26 -4.39 14.56
C ASP A 53 1.69 -5.18 13.32
N ARG A 54 2.41 -6.28 13.57
CA ARG A 54 2.88 -7.20 12.53
C ARG A 54 1.73 -7.90 11.80
N PHE A 55 0.58 -8.14 12.45
CA PHE A 55 -0.57 -8.75 11.79
C PHE A 55 -1.17 -7.81 10.76
N LEU A 56 -1.37 -6.55 11.14
CA LEU A 56 -1.79 -5.50 10.22
C LEU A 56 -0.83 -5.40 9.03
N ARG A 57 0.48 -5.41 9.29
CA ARG A 57 1.49 -5.40 8.23
C ARG A 57 1.31 -6.57 7.25
N TYR A 58 1.12 -7.79 7.75
CA TYR A 58 0.93 -8.96 6.88
C TYR A 58 -0.37 -8.89 6.07
N GLU A 59 -1.46 -8.38 6.64
CA GLU A 59 -2.72 -8.20 5.92
C GLU A 59 -2.60 -7.16 4.80
N VAL A 60 -1.88 -6.06 5.05
CA VAL A 60 -1.60 -5.05 4.02
C VAL A 60 -0.70 -5.62 2.92
N ILE A 61 0.33 -6.39 3.27
CA ILE A 61 1.18 -7.09 2.28
C ILE A 61 0.34 -8.02 1.42
N GLY A 62 -0.54 -8.83 2.02
CA GLY A 62 -1.45 -9.71 1.29
C GLY A 62 -2.37 -8.95 0.34
N THR A 63 -2.97 -7.86 0.81
CA THR A 63 -3.87 -7.02 0.01
C THR A 63 -3.13 -6.39 -1.20
N ILE A 64 -1.90 -5.92 -1.00
CA ILE A 64 -1.06 -5.39 -2.08
C ILE A 64 -0.68 -6.49 -3.07
N ALA A 65 -0.32 -7.69 -2.58
CA ALA A 65 0.02 -8.81 -3.45
C ALA A 65 -1.16 -9.21 -4.35
N ASP A 66 -2.37 -9.28 -3.79
CA ASP A 66 -3.59 -9.57 -4.54
C ASP A 66 -3.85 -8.49 -5.60
N TYR A 67 -3.72 -7.21 -5.24
CA TYR A 67 -3.87 -6.09 -6.18
C TYR A 67 -2.89 -6.17 -7.37
N ILE A 68 -1.62 -6.52 -7.10
CA ILE A 68 -0.58 -6.60 -8.14
C ILE A 68 -0.81 -7.82 -9.05
N LEU A 69 -1.31 -8.93 -8.53
CA LEU A 69 -1.55 -10.16 -9.29
C LEU A 69 -2.74 -10.03 -10.27
N ASP A 70 -3.71 -9.18 -9.95
CA ASP A 70 -4.90 -8.95 -10.77
C ASP A 70 -4.68 -7.94 -11.94
N LEU A 71 -3.47 -7.38 -12.08
CA LEU A 71 -3.04 -6.45 -13.14
C LEU A 71 -2.29 -7.14 -14.29
#